data_AF-A0A958TZM0-F1
#
_entry.id   AF-A0A958TZM0-F1
#
_cell.length_a   1.000
_cell.length_b   1.000
_cell.length_c   1.000
_cell.angle_alpha   90.00
_cell.angle_beta   90.00
_cell.angle_gamma   90.00
#
_symmetry.space_group_name_H-M   'P 1'
#
loop_
_entity.id
_entity.type
_entity.pdbx_description
1 polymer ?
#
loop_
_entity_poly.entity_id
_entity_poly.type
_entity_poly.pdbx_seq_one_letter_code
_entity_poly.pdbx_strand_id
1 'polypeptide(L)'
;METKKSLAYLRAKKKVETLKGFYSHLVVYIIVNVAIILVSANVFNAKEINFAHWSNYVTAVFWGIGLVSHALYVFFVMNLNNNFLKRWEEKKIKQFLDEDR
;
A
#
# COMPACT_ATOMS: atom_id res chain seq x y z
N MET A 1 13.00 13.11 -30.13
CA MET A 1 13.45 13.53 -28.78
C MET A 1 12.26 13.95 -27.90
N GLU A 2 11.26 14.65 -28.44
CA GLU A 2 10.01 15.01 -27.72
C GLU A 2 9.19 13.82 -27.21
N THR A 3 9.06 12.73 -27.98
CA THR A 3 8.33 11.51 -27.60
C THR A 3 8.89 10.82 -26.36
N LYS A 4 10.22 10.89 -26.12
CA LYS A 4 10.82 10.36 -24.89
C LYS A 4 10.50 11.21 -23.67
N LYS A 5 10.46 12.55 -23.82
CA LYS A 5 10.07 13.48 -22.74
C LYS A 5 8.60 13.30 -22.35
N SER A 6 7.70 13.14 -23.33
CA SER A 6 6.27 12.92 -23.04
C SER A 6 6.02 11.57 -22.34
N LEU A 7 6.70 10.50 -22.75
CA LEU A 7 6.61 9.20 -22.09
C LEU A 7 7.14 9.21 -20.64
N ALA A 8 8.26 9.90 -20.40
CA ALA A 8 8.79 10.06 -19.05
C ALA A 8 7.84 10.87 -18.15
N TYR A 9 7.27 11.96 -18.68
CA TYR A 9 6.27 12.77 -18.00
C TYR A 9 5.00 11.95 -17.66
N LEU A 10 4.47 11.19 -18.61
CA LEU A 10 3.29 10.34 -18.38
C LEU A 10 3.52 9.28 -17.30
N ARG A 11 4.71 8.66 -17.26
CA ARG A 11 5.08 7.72 -16.19
C ARG A 11 5.16 8.43 -14.83
N ALA A 12 5.81 9.59 -14.77
CA ALA A 12 5.90 10.36 -13.53
C ALA A 12 4.51 10.80 -13.04
N LYS A 13 3.65 11.28 -13.93
CA LYS A 13 2.26 11.67 -13.62
C LYS A 13 1.48 10.49 -13.05
N LYS A 14 1.54 9.31 -13.68
CA LYS A 14 0.87 8.09 -13.21
C LYS A 14 1.35 7.68 -11.81
N LYS A 15 2.66 7.76 -11.55
CA LYS A 15 3.21 7.51 -10.20
C LYS A 15 2.62 8.45 -9.16
N VAL A 16 2.54 9.75 -9.46
CA VAL A 16 1.99 10.76 -8.54
C VAL A 16 0.50 10.51 -8.28
N GLU A 17 -0.29 10.21 -9.31
CA GLU A 17 -1.71 9.90 -9.16
C GLU A 17 -1.94 8.67 -8.27
N THR A 18 -1.15 7.61 -8.46
CA THR A 18 -1.24 6.43 -7.62
C THR A 18 -0.79 6.68 -6.18
N LEU A 19 0.26 7.49 -5.97
CA LEU A 19 0.68 7.91 -4.63
C LEU A 19 -0.44 8.69 -3.92
N LYS A 20 -1.07 9.63 -4.62
CA LYS A 20 -2.21 10.40 -4.10
C LYS A 20 -3.38 9.50 -3.73
N GLY A 21 -3.71 8.51 -4.57
CA GLY A 21 -4.74 7.52 -4.28
C GLY A 21 -4.46 6.73 -2.99
N PHE A 22 -3.22 6.26 -2.82
CA PHE A 22 -2.81 5.57 -1.60
C PHE A 22 -2.89 6.47 -0.36
N TYR A 23 -2.39 7.70 -0.40
CA TYR A 23 -2.48 8.63 0.73
C TYR A 23 -3.93 8.94 1.09
N SER A 24 -4.81 9.13 0.11
CA SER A 24 -6.24 9.30 0.36
C SER A 24 -6.84 8.09 1.09
N HIS A 25 -6.51 6.87 0.64
CA HIS A 25 -6.98 5.65 1.27
C HIS A 25 -6.44 5.51 2.71
N LEU A 26 -5.16 5.80 2.92
CA LEU A 26 -4.51 5.77 4.23
C LEU A 26 -5.17 6.76 5.21
N VAL A 27 -5.42 7.99 4.78
CA VAL A 27 -6.07 9.02 5.60
C VAL A 27 -7.48 8.58 6.01
N VAL A 28 -8.29 8.10 5.04
CA VAL A 28 -9.63 7.58 5.32
C VAL A 28 -9.57 6.40 6.28
N TYR A 29 -8.64 5.47 6.07
CA TYR A 29 -8.42 4.33 6.96
C TYR A 29 -8.13 4.78 8.40
N ILE A 30 -7.24 5.75 8.60
CA ILE A 30 -6.90 6.24 9.95
C ILE A 30 -8.11 6.90 10.60
N ILE A 31 -8.77 7.83 9.91
CA ILE A 31 -9.91 8.58 10.47
C ILE A 31 -11.05 7.64 10.86
N VAL A 32 -11.43 6.73 9.97
CA VAL A 32 -12.55 5.80 10.20
C VAL A 32 -12.24 4.83 11.32
N ASN A 33 -11.03 4.23 11.35
CA ASN A 33 -10.69 3.28 12.41
C ASN A 33 -10.56 3.95 13.78
N VAL A 34 -10.01 5.17 13.85
CA VAL A 34 -9.99 5.94 15.11
C VAL A 34 -11.42 6.21 15.58
N ALA A 35 -12.32 6.65 14.70
CA ALA A 35 -13.71 6.88 15.07
C ALA A 35 -14.41 5.60 15.58
N ILE A 36 -14.22 4.47 14.90
CA ILE A 36 -14.77 3.17 15.31
C ILE A 36 -14.24 2.78 16.69
N ILE A 37 -12.92 2.85 16.91
CA ILE A 37 -12.31 2.48 18.20
C ILE A 37 -12.84 3.36 19.33
N LEU A 38 -12.97 4.67 19.12
CA LEU A 38 -13.49 5.59 20.15
C LEU A 38 -14.96 5.29 20.50
N VAL A 39 -15.79 5.01 19.49
CA VAL A 39 -17.20 4.64 19.71
C VAL A 39 -17.30 3.28 20.41
N SER A 40 -16.57 2.27 19.94
CA SER A 40 -16.59 0.92 20.52
C SER A 40 -16.00 0.87 21.93
N ALA A 41 -15.06 1.75 22.26
CA ALA A 41 -14.51 1.86 23.61
C ALA A 41 -15.37 2.67 24.58
N ASN A 42 -16.60 3.07 24.19
CA ASN A 42 -17.53 3.85 25.00
C ASN A 42 -17.01 5.23 25.42
N VAL A 43 -16.06 5.83 24.69
CA VAL A 43 -15.47 7.14 25.03
C VAL A 43 -16.51 8.26 25.14
N PHE A 44 -17.57 8.18 24.34
CA PHE A 44 -18.65 9.18 24.31
C PHE A 44 -19.87 8.81 25.17
N ASN A 45 -19.84 7.67 25.86
CA ASN A 45 -20.94 7.20 26.70
C ASN A 45 -20.58 7.41 28.18
N ALA A 46 -21.58 7.56 29.05
CA ALA A 46 -21.37 7.65 30.51
C ALA A 46 -20.98 6.31 31.18
N LYS A 47 -20.57 5.31 30.39
CA LYS A 47 -20.09 4.00 30.85
C LYS A 47 -18.56 4.05 30.96
N GLU A 48 -17.98 3.08 31.66
CA GLU A 48 -16.52 2.96 31.73
C GLU A 48 -15.89 2.80 30.34
N ILE A 49 -14.82 3.54 30.12
CA ILE A 49 -14.05 3.48 28.88
C ILE A 49 -13.27 2.17 28.87
N ASN A 50 -13.47 1.34 27.85
CA ASN A 50 -12.80 0.06 27.75
C ASN A 50 -12.24 -0.20 26.35
N PHE A 51 -10.92 -0.06 26.23
CA PHE A 51 -10.17 -0.36 25.02
C PHE A 51 -9.71 -1.83 24.94
N ALA A 52 -9.83 -2.62 26.01
CA ALA A 52 -9.26 -3.97 26.07
C ALA A 52 -10.02 -5.01 25.22
N HIS A 53 -11.20 -4.66 24.71
CA HIS A 53 -11.97 -5.56 23.85
C HIS A 53 -11.32 -5.72 22.47
N TRP A 54 -10.78 -6.91 22.22
CA TRP A 54 -10.17 -7.27 20.94
C TRP A 54 -11.07 -7.01 19.72
N SER A 55 -12.39 -7.16 19.89
CA SER A 55 -13.39 -6.87 18.85
C SER A 55 -13.29 -5.47 18.26
N ASN A 56 -12.80 -4.49 19.05
CA ASN A 56 -12.67 -3.09 18.62
C ASN A 56 -11.59 -2.91 17.55
N TYR A 57 -10.64 -3.84 17.47
CA TYR A 57 -9.50 -3.76 16.55
C TYR A 57 -9.64 -4.69 15.34
N VAL A 58 -10.59 -5.63 15.35
CA VAL A 58 -10.74 -6.62 14.26
C VAL A 58 -10.94 -5.93 12.90
N THR A 59 -11.79 -4.90 12.86
CA THR A 59 -12.03 -4.09 11.65
C THR A 59 -10.74 -3.45 11.14
N ALA A 60 -9.98 -2.82 12.05
CA ALA A 60 -8.72 -2.16 11.72
C ALA A 60 -7.68 -3.14 11.20
N VAL A 61 -7.57 -4.32 11.82
CA VAL A 61 -6.64 -5.37 11.39
C VAL A 61 -6.99 -5.89 10.00
N PHE A 62 -8.25 -6.24 9.75
CA PHE A 62 -8.67 -6.81 8.46
C PHE A 62 -8.51 -5.81 7.32
N TRP A 63 -8.92 -4.55 7.53
CA TRP A 63 -8.71 -3.48 6.56
C TRP A 63 -7.23 -3.12 6.40
N GLY A 64 -6.44 -3.25 7.48
CA GLY A 64 -5.02 -2.99 7.50
C GLY A 64 -4.24 -3.92 6.56
N ILE A 65 -4.68 -5.18 6.41
CA ILE A 65 -4.08 -6.12 5.45
C ILE A 65 -4.24 -5.61 4.00
N GLY A 66 -5.41 -5.09 3.66
CA GLY A 66 -5.66 -4.48 2.35
C GLY A 66 -4.81 -3.23 2.11
N LEU A 67 -4.69 -2.38 3.13
CA LEU A 67 -3.85 -1.17 3.09
C LEU A 67 -2.36 -1.51 2.91
N VAL A 68 -1.84 -2.51 3.64
CA VAL A 68 -0.45 -2.97 3.51
C VAL A 68 -0.22 -3.55 2.12
N SER A 69 -1.16 -4.34 1.59
CA SER A 69 -1.07 -4.87 0.23
C SER A 69 -1.01 -3.76 -0.82
N HIS A 70 -1.82 -2.71 -0.66
CA HIS A 70 -1.77 -1.53 -1.53
C HIS A 70 -0.45 -0.76 -1.38
N ALA A 71 0.05 -0.58 -0.15
CA ALA A 71 1.33 0.05 0.10
C ALA A 71 2.47 -0.71 -0.59
N LEU A 72 2.51 -2.04 -0.47
CA LEU A 72 3.48 -2.89 -1.15
C LEU A 72 3.41 -2.73 -2.67
N TYR A 73 2.21 -2.69 -3.26
CA TYR A 73 2.06 -2.44 -4.69
C TYR A 73 2.63 -1.05 -5.09
N VAL A 74 2.27 0.00 -4.37
CA VAL A 74 2.67 1.37 -4.71
C VAL A 74 4.17 1.58 -4.53
N PHE A 75 4.74 1.15 -3.40
CA PHE A 75 6.16 1.36 -3.11
C PHE A 75 7.07 0.38 -3.85
N PHE A 76 6.68 -0.90 -3.93
CA PHE A 76 7.55 -1.95 -4.45
C PHE A 76 7.39 -2.16 -5.96
N VAL A 77 6.16 -2.17 -6.46
CA VAL A 77 5.88 -2.43 -7.89
C VAL A 77 5.95 -1.14 -8.71
N MET A 78 5.44 -0.03 -8.18
CA MET A 78 5.27 1.20 -8.97
C MET A 78 6.39 2.24 -8.78
N ASN A 79 6.88 2.43 -7.55
CA ASN A 79 7.77 3.54 -7.25
C ASN A 79 9.27 3.18 -7.37
N LEU A 80 9.67 1.97 -6.98
CA LEU A 80 11.06 1.54 -7.04
C LEU A 80 11.56 1.47 -8.49
N ASN A 81 12.42 2.44 -8.83
CA ASN A 81 13.31 2.43 -10.00
C ASN A 81 14.26 1.22 -10.01
N ASN A 82 14.27 0.43 -8.93
CA ASN A 82 14.93 -0.85 -8.85
C ASN A 82 13.94 -1.92 -9.29
N ASN A 83 14.01 -2.26 -10.57
CA ASN A 83 13.45 -3.44 -11.20
C ASN A 83 13.97 -4.72 -10.51
N PHE A 84 13.81 -4.89 -9.19
CA PHE A 84 14.33 -6.06 -8.47
C PHE A 84 13.72 -7.33 -9.04
N LEU A 85 12.41 -7.30 -9.31
CA LEU A 85 11.70 -8.39 -9.97
C LEU A 85 12.24 -8.64 -11.39
N LYS A 86 12.45 -7.59 -12.17
CA LYS A 86 12.99 -7.68 -13.54
C LYS A 86 14.45 -8.17 -13.58
N ARG A 87 15.28 -7.73 -12.62
CA ARG A 87 16.66 -8.19 -12.44
C ARG A 87 16.70 -9.64 -11.96
N TRP A 88 15.75 -10.03 -11.11
CA TRP A 88 15.59 -11.41 -10.67
C TRP A 88 15.12 -12.29 -11.84
N GLU A 89 14.15 -11.86 -12.63
CA GLU A 89 13.71 -12.52 -13.86
C GLU A 89 14.86 -12.66 -14.85
N GLU A 90 15.59 -11.58 -15.17
CA GLU A 90 16.75 -11.61 -16.05
C GLU A 90 17.83 -12.57 -15.53
N LYS A 91 18.06 -12.61 -14.22
CA LYS A 91 19.01 -13.55 -13.60
C LYS A 91 18.55 -15.00 -13.74
N LYS A 92 17.25 -15.27 -13.58
CA LYS A 92 16.67 -16.60 -13.72
C LYS A 92 16.67 -17.09 -15.16
N ILE A 93 16.30 -16.23 -16.11
CA ILE A 93 16.39 -16.51 -17.54
C ILE A 93 17.83 -16.87 -17.93
N LYS A 94 18.82 -16.11 -17.43
CA LYS A 94 20.23 -16.44 -17.65
C LYS A 94 20.65 -17.80 -17.08
N GLN A 95 20.18 -18.17 -15.89
CA GLN A 95 20.47 -19.50 -15.32
C GLN A 95 19.96 -20.63 -16.21
N PHE A 96 18.69 -20.55 -16.65
CA PHE A 96 18.12 -21.61 -17.51
C PHE A 96 18.81 -21.69 -18.89
N LEU A 97 19.24 -20.56 -19.46
CA LEU A 97 20.01 -20.52 -20.71
C LEU A 97 21.44 -21.11 -20.58
N ASP A 98 22.06 -21.00 -19.41
CA ASP A 98 23.38 -21.61 -19.14
C ASP A 98 23.25 -23.10 -18.76
N GLU A 99 22.12 -23.53 -18.18
CA GLU A 99 21.85 -24.95 -17.88
C GLU A 99 21.49 -25.78 -19.14
N ASP A 100 20.92 -25.15 -20.17
CA ASP A 100 20.64 -25.78 -21.48
C ASP A 100 21.85 -25.79 -22.44
N ARG A 101 23.01 -25.28 -22.01
CA ARG A 101 24.28 -25.25 -22.77
C ARG A 101 25.26 -26.30 -22.29
#